data_AF-A0A951S8W9-F1
#
_entry.id   AF-A0A951S8W9-F1
#
_cell.length_a   1.000
_cell.length_b   1.000
_cell.length_c   1.000
_cell.angle_alpha   90.00
_cell.angle_beta   90.00
_cell.angle_gamma   90.00
#
_symmetry.space_group_name_H-M   'P 1'
#
loop_
_entity.id
_entity.type
_entity.pdbx_description
1 polymer ?
#
loop_
_entity_poly.entity_id
_entity_poly.type
_entity_poly.pdbx_seq_one_letter_code
_entity_poly.pdbx_strand_id
1 'polypeptide(L)'
;MQFKDIIGQQKVKNQLIQTVKNNRISHTQLFLGADGVGSLPLAIAYAQYINCASPSDTDSCGVCPSCVKYSKFIHPDLHFTFPIIIKDKKSTSNDYMEEWRKALIDMPYLSELEWIQCIDEELKKQAN
;
A
#
# COMPACT_ATOMS: atom_id res chain seq x y z
N MET A 1 3.90 1.14 7.04
CA MET A 1 2.63 0.56 7.49
C MET A 1 2.89 -0.80 8.13
N GLN A 2 2.51 -1.00 9.38
CA GLN A 2 2.76 -2.23 10.14
C GLN A 2 1.46 -3.03 10.32
N PHE A 3 1.54 -4.33 10.61
CA PHE A 3 0.35 -5.15 10.84
C PHE A 3 -0.47 -4.68 12.05
N LYS A 4 0.19 -4.16 13.08
CA LYS A 4 -0.46 -3.58 14.27
C LYS A 4 -1.34 -2.37 13.96
N ASP A 5 -1.04 -1.63 12.88
CA ASP A 5 -1.76 -0.41 12.50
C ASP A 5 -3.10 -0.74 11.81
N ILE A 6 -3.24 -1.97 11.30
CA ILE A 6 -4.44 -2.41 10.58
C ILE A 6 -5.49 -2.90 11.58
N ILE A 7 -6.71 -2.43 11.45
CA ILE A 7 -7.82 -2.85 12.31
C ILE A 7 -8.25 -4.28 11.95
N GLY A 8 -8.32 -5.17 12.95
CA GLY A 8 -8.88 -6.52 12.79
C GLY A 8 -8.00 -7.50 11.99
N GLN A 9 -8.67 -8.39 11.24
CA GLN A 9 -8.08 -9.38 10.33
C GLN A 9 -7.01 -10.32 10.93
N GLN A 10 -7.10 -10.64 12.23
CA GLN A 10 -6.07 -11.38 12.95
C GLN A 10 -5.73 -12.74 12.32
N LYS A 11 -6.75 -13.48 11.85
CA LYS A 11 -6.54 -14.77 11.18
C LYS A 11 -5.68 -14.64 9.92
N VAL A 12 -5.96 -13.64 9.09
CA VAL A 12 -5.25 -13.41 7.83
C VAL A 12 -3.82 -12.93 8.10
N LYS A 13 -3.64 -11.98 9.03
CA LYS A 13 -2.31 -11.52 9.46
C LYS A 13 -1.43 -12.70 9.90
N ASN A 14 -1.97 -13.56 10.76
CA ASN A 14 -1.25 -14.76 11.22
C ASN A 14 -0.89 -15.69 10.07
N GLN A 15 -1.80 -15.92 9.12
CA GLN A 15 -1.50 -16.73 7.93
C GLN A 15 -0.35 -16.15 7.11
N LEU A 16 -0.36 -14.84 6.84
CA LEU A 16 0.69 -14.15 6.10
C LEU A 16 2.05 -14.18 6.83
N ILE A 17 2.05 -14.01 8.15
CA ILE A 17 3.28 -14.14 8.94
C ILE A 17 3.85 -15.56 8.81
N GLN A 18 3.00 -16.58 8.86
CA GLN A 18 3.41 -17.98 8.71
C GLN A 18 3.93 -18.29 7.30
N THR A 19 3.42 -17.68 6.23
CA THR A 19 3.95 -17.92 4.88
C THR A 19 5.39 -17.43 4.76
N VAL A 20 5.73 -16.30 5.36
CA VAL A 20 7.11 -15.78 5.39
C VAL A 20 8.00 -16.62 6.29
N LYS A 21 7.55 -16.95 7.52
CA LYS A 21 8.32 -17.78 8.47
C LYS A 21 8.68 -19.14 7.90
N ASN A 22 7.78 -19.72 7.10
CA ASN A 22 8.01 -21.02 6.47
C ASN A 22 8.76 -20.92 5.12
N ASN A 23 9.19 -19.73 4.70
CA ASN A 23 9.77 -19.46 3.38
C ASN A 23 8.90 -19.97 2.21
N ARG A 24 7.58 -19.85 2.35
CA ARG A 24 6.58 -20.30 1.35
C ARG A 24 5.69 -19.12 0.93
N ILE A 25 6.29 -18.17 0.23
CA ILE A 25 5.59 -17.00 -0.29
C ILE A 25 5.12 -17.30 -1.72
N SER A 26 3.81 -17.18 -1.97
CA SER A 26 3.26 -17.24 -3.34
C SER A 26 3.74 -16.05 -4.16
N HIS A 27 4.06 -16.27 -5.44
CA HIS A 27 4.46 -15.22 -6.38
C HIS A 27 3.34 -14.20 -6.64
N THR A 28 2.08 -14.62 -6.53
CA THR A 28 0.90 -13.76 -6.68
C THR A 28 -0.09 -14.04 -5.54
N GLN A 29 -0.65 -12.97 -5.00
CA GLN A 29 -1.70 -13.03 -3.98
C GLN A 29 -2.83 -12.06 -4.35
N LEU A 30 -4.07 -12.52 -4.21
CA LEU A 30 -5.26 -11.69 -4.39
C LEU A 30 -5.87 -11.40 -3.02
N PHE A 31 -5.91 -10.12 -2.65
CA PHE A 31 -6.58 -9.64 -1.44
C PHE A 31 -7.99 -9.18 -1.82
N LEU A 32 -9.00 -10.02 -1.50
CA LEU A 32 -10.40 -9.73 -1.79
C LEU A 32 -11.13 -9.31 -0.52
N GLY A 33 -11.89 -8.21 -0.61
CA GLY A 33 -12.71 -7.71 0.46
C GLY A 33 -13.57 -6.54 0.00
N ALA A 34 -14.59 -6.18 0.77
CA ALA A 34 -15.40 -4.99 0.50
C ALA A 34 -14.60 -3.70 0.71
N ASP A 35 -15.11 -2.58 0.22
CA ASP A 35 -14.46 -1.29 0.42
C ASP A 35 -14.30 -0.96 1.91
N GLY A 36 -13.16 -0.37 2.26
CA GLY A 36 -12.85 0.02 3.64
C GLY A 36 -12.41 -1.11 4.58
N VAL A 37 -12.39 -2.39 4.16
CA VAL A 37 -11.93 -3.47 5.05
C VAL A 37 -10.41 -3.47 5.27
N GLY A 38 -9.66 -2.74 4.45
CA GLY A 38 -8.21 -2.61 4.57
C GLY A 38 -7.39 -3.65 3.79
N SER A 39 -7.86 -4.08 2.62
CA SER A 39 -7.13 -5.01 1.75
C SER A 39 -5.80 -4.41 1.26
N LEU A 40 -5.82 -3.16 0.78
CA LEU A 40 -4.63 -2.44 0.34
C LEU A 40 -3.61 -2.23 1.47
N PRO A 41 -3.98 -1.67 2.65
CA PRO A 41 -3.02 -1.51 3.73
C PRO A 41 -2.45 -2.86 4.22
N LEU A 42 -3.24 -3.94 4.19
CA LEU A 42 -2.75 -5.29 4.48
C LEU A 42 -1.71 -5.79 3.49
N ALA A 43 -1.93 -5.59 2.19
CA ALA A 43 -0.96 -5.95 1.16
C ALA A 43 0.35 -5.17 1.32
N ILE A 44 0.28 -3.87 1.64
CA ILE A 44 1.46 -3.04 1.86
C ILE A 44 2.20 -3.45 3.14
N ALA A 45 1.49 -3.71 4.24
CA ALA A 45 2.10 -4.18 5.48
C ALA A 45 2.80 -5.54 5.31
N TYR A 46 2.20 -6.44 4.52
CA TYR A 46 2.82 -7.71 4.16
C TYR A 46 4.10 -7.52 3.32
N ALA A 47 4.06 -6.64 2.32
CA ALA A 47 5.25 -6.29 1.54
C ALA A 47 6.37 -5.68 2.41
N GLN A 48 6.00 -4.81 3.37
CA GLN A 48 6.95 -4.26 4.34
C GLN A 48 7.55 -5.35 5.24
N TYR A 49 6.73 -6.32 5.67
CA TYR A 49 7.18 -7.43 6.50
C TYR A 49 8.17 -8.33 5.76
N ILE A 50 7.92 -8.63 4.48
CA ILE A 50 8.83 -9.42 3.62
C ILE A 50 10.18 -8.71 3.45
N ASN A 51 10.17 -7.40 3.18
CA ASN A 51 11.38 -6.63 2.90
C ASN A 51 12.05 -6.03 4.16
N CYS A 52 11.60 -6.43 5.36
CA CYS A 52 12.18 -5.98 6.61
C CYS A 52 13.50 -6.73 6.89
N ALA A 53 14.55 -6.01 7.28
CA ALA A 53 15.86 -6.62 7.58
C ALA A 53 15.87 -7.42 8.90
N SER A 54 15.01 -7.06 9.85
CA SER A 54 14.93 -7.73 11.16
C SER A 54 13.48 -7.74 11.64
N PRO A 55 12.59 -8.51 10.99
CA PRO A 55 11.20 -8.61 11.42
C PRO A 55 11.11 -9.28 12.80
N SER A 56 10.13 -8.86 13.59
CA SER A 56 9.72 -9.56 14.81
C SER A 56 8.82 -10.74 14.47
N ASP A 57 8.44 -11.52 15.48
CA ASP A 57 7.57 -12.69 15.29
C ASP A 57 6.18 -12.38 14.74
N THR A 58 5.73 -11.13 14.88
CA THR A 58 4.36 -10.70 14.57
C THR A 58 4.30 -9.49 13.63
N ASP A 59 5.39 -8.75 13.46
CA ASP A 59 5.40 -7.51 12.67
C ASP A 59 6.80 -7.11 12.19
N SER A 60 6.87 -6.16 11.26
CA SER A 60 8.11 -5.53 10.81
C SER A 60 8.70 -4.63 11.89
N CYS A 61 10.02 -4.38 11.89
CA CYS A 61 10.68 -3.60 12.96
C CYS A 61 10.32 -2.11 12.98
N GLY A 62 9.88 -1.54 11.85
CA GLY A 62 9.55 -0.12 11.72
C GLY A 62 10.76 0.84 11.66
N VAL A 63 11.96 0.41 12.06
CA VAL A 63 13.14 1.29 12.20
C VAL A 63 14.24 1.08 11.17
N CYS A 64 14.28 -0.07 10.49
CA CYS A 64 15.32 -0.33 9.49
C CYS A 64 15.13 0.56 8.24
N PRO A 65 16.18 0.78 7.42
CA PRO A 65 16.10 1.65 6.24
C PRO A 65 14.99 1.26 5.26
N SER A 66 14.72 -0.04 5.10
CA SER A 66 13.59 -0.54 4.31
C SER A 66 12.25 -0.10 4.91
N CYS A 67 12.01 -0.37 6.20
CA CYS A 67 10.78 0.04 6.89
C CYS A 67 10.53 1.55 6.85
N VAL A 68 11.59 2.36 6.99
CA VAL A 68 11.49 3.82 6.88
C VAL A 68 11.04 4.25 5.47
N LYS A 69 11.57 3.62 4.41
CA LYS A 69 11.11 3.89 3.04
C LYS A 69 9.68 3.42 2.80
N TYR A 70 9.28 2.28 3.36
CA TYR A 70 7.90 1.80 3.32
C TYR A 70 6.92 2.75 4.02
N SER A 71 7.31 3.37 5.14
CA SER A 71 6.47 4.35 5.86
C SER A 71 6.10 5.56 5.01
N LYS A 72 6.93 5.88 4.01
CA LYS A 72 6.73 6.98 3.07
C LYS A 72 6.27 6.51 1.68
N PHE A 73 6.05 5.20 1.51
CA PHE A 73 5.70 4.58 0.22
C PHE A 73 6.70 4.89 -0.93
N ILE A 74 7.99 4.98 -0.60
CA ILE A 74 9.11 5.27 -1.53
C ILE A 74 10.12 4.11 -1.65
N HIS A 75 9.75 2.91 -1.22
CA HIS A 75 10.65 1.77 -1.31
C HIS A 75 10.89 1.39 -2.79
N PRO A 76 12.16 1.21 -3.24
CA PRO A 76 12.45 0.95 -4.66
C PRO A 76 11.81 -0.34 -5.18
N ASP A 77 11.61 -1.32 -4.31
CA ASP A 77 10.96 -2.61 -4.64
C ASP A 77 9.44 -2.61 -4.38
N LEU A 78 8.85 -1.44 -4.08
CA LEU A 78 7.40 -1.29 -3.93
C LEU A 78 6.85 -0.49 -5.10
N HIS A 79 6.16 -1.17 -6.00
CA HIS A 79 5.58 -0.55 -7.19
C HIS A 79 4.07 -0.49 -7.06
N PHE A 80 3.48 0.59 -7.56
CA PHE A 80 2.04 0.81 -7.53
C PHE A 80 1.52 1.02 -8.95
N THR A 81 0.40 0.35 -9.23
CA THR A 81 -0.38 0.56 -10.44
C THR A 81 -1.81 0.79 -9.98
N PHE A 82 -2.41 1.89 -10.41
CA PHE A 82 -3.74 2.33 -9.99
C PHE A 82 -4.43 3.09 -11.14
N PRO A 83 -5.76 3.18 -11.12
CA PRO A 83 -6.50 3.91 -12.14
C PRO A 83 -6.19 5.41 -12.10
N ILE A 84 -6.20 6.04 -13.28
CA ILE A 84 -5.96 7.47 -13.46
C ILE A 84 -6.98 8.07 -14.43
N ILE A 85 -7.17 9.39 -14.37
CA ILE A 85 -7.90 10.13 -15.41
C ILE A 85 -6.93 10.42 -16.56
N ILE A 86 -7.22 9.84 -17.72
CA ILE A 86 -6.38 9.99 -18.93
C ILE A 86 -6.60 11.38 -19.51
N LYS A 87 -5.59 12.25 -19.39
CA LYS A 87 -5.55 13.55 -20.10
C LYS A 87 -5.02 13.39 -21.53
N ASP A 88 -3.96 12.58 -21.69
CA ASP A 88 -3.33 12.25 -22.96
C ASP A 88 -3.07 10.75 -23.06
N LYS A 89 -2.93 10.22 -24.28
CA LYS A 89 -2.65 8.78 -24.52
C LYS A 89 -1.38 8.24 -23.85
N LYS A 90 -0.53 9.13 -23.31
CA LYS A 90 0.74 8.79 -22.65
C LYS A 90 0.69 8.86 -21.13
N SER A 91 -0.40 9.35 -20.53
CA SER A 91 -0.48 9.45 -19.06
C SER A 91 -0.40 8.07 -18.42
N THR A 92 0.41 7.94 -17.38
CA THR A 92 0.63 6.70 -16.62
C THR A 92 0.41 6.91 -15.13
N SER A 93 0.22 5.84 -14.36
CA SER A 93 0.08 5.92 -12.90
C SER A 93 1.30 6.54 -12.23
N ASN A 94 2.49 6.37 -12.83
CA ASN A 94 3.73 6.94 -12.32
C ASN A 94 3.71 8.47 -12.26
N ASP A 95 2.96 9.13 -13.14
CA ASP A 95 2.87 10.59 -13.21
C ASP A 95 2.14 11.18 -11.98
N TYR A 96 1.31 10.37 -11.31
CA TYR A 96 0.48 10.76 -10.16
C TYR A 96 0.96 10.13 -8.85
N MET A 97 2.24 9.73 -8.79
CA MET A 97 2.78 9.00 -7.64
C MET A 97 2.90 9.86 -6.38
N GLU A 98 3.09 11.18 -6.50
CA GLU A 98 3.19 12.05 -5.33
C GLU A 98 1.83 12.20 -4.65
N GLU A 99 0.80 12.44 -5.46
CA GLU A 99 -0.60 12.51 -5.10
C GLU A 99 -1.07 11.19 -4.48
N TRP A 100 -0.72 10.07 -5.11
CA TRP A 100 -1.04 8.73 -4.61
C TRP A 100 -0.45 8.48 -3.22
N ARG A 101 0.83 8.80 -3.02
CA ARG A 101 1.49 8.63 -1.71
C ARG A 101 0.84 9.50 -0.65
N LYS A 102 0.51 10.75 -0.99
CA LYS A 102 -0.19 11.66 -0.09
C LYS A 102 -1.57 11.12 0.30
N ALA A 103 -2.36 10.67 -0.68
CA ALA A 103 -3.66 10.07 -0.44
C ALA A 103 -3.58 8.84 0.48
N LEU A 104 -2.57 7.97 0.31
CA LEU A 104 -2.36 6.82 1.19
C LEU A 104 -1.92 7.19 2.62
N ILE A 105 -1.20 8.30 2.80
CA ILE A 105 -0.82 8.81 4.12
C ILE A 105 -2.05 9.40 4.82
N ASP A 106 -2.82 10.22 4.10
CA ASP A 106 -3.98 10.93 4.65
C ASP A 106 -5.17 9.98 4.88
N MET A 107 -5.37 9.01 3.98
CA MET A 107 -6.47 8.04 3.99
C MET A 107 -5.95 6.60 3.73
N PRO A 108 -5.46 5.89 4.76
CA PRO A 108 -4.91 4.53 4.60
C PRO A 108 -5.91 3.47 4.10
N TYR A 109 -7.21 3.76 4.19
CA TYR A 109 -8.32 2.87 3.80
C TYR A 109 -9.06 3.36 2.54
N LEU A 110 -8.37 4.16 1.72
CA LEU A 110 -8.86 4.77 0.49
C LEU A 110 -9.57 3.76 -0.44
N SER A 111 -10.76 4.12 -0.90
CA SER A 111 -11.50 3.44 -1.96
C SER A 111 -11.12 3.99 -3.35
N GLU A 112 -11.45 3.25 -4.40
CA GLU A 112 -11.24 3.69 -5.79
C GLU A 112 -11.95 5.02 -6.08
N LEU A 113 -13.17 5.19 -5.58
CA LEU A 113 -13.95 6.41 -5.81
C LEU A 113 -13.31 7.62 -5.12
N GLU A 114 -12.88 7.48 -3.87
CA GLU A 114 -12.19 8.54 -3.14
C GLU A 114 -10.87 8.93 -3.82
N TRP A 115 -10.13 7.94 -4.34
CA TRP A 115 -8.92 8.21 -5.12
C TRP A 115 -9.22 9.03 -6.38
N ILE A 116 -10.24 8.62 -7.15
CA ILE A 116 -10.65 9.34 -8.37
C ILE A 116 -11.08 10.77 -8.06
N GLN A 117 -11.74 11.00 -6.92
CA GLN A 117 -12.13 12.34 -6.48
C GLN A 117 -10.91 13.20 -6.11
N CYS A 118 -9.92 12.62 -5.40
CA CYS A 118 -8.69 13.34 -5.05
C CYS A 118 -7.98 13.86 -6.31
N ILE A 119 -7.81 13.00 -7.32
CA ILE A 119 -7.16 13.40 -8.56
C ILE A 119 -7.99 14.43 -9.32
N ASP A 120 -9.31 14.28 -9.44
CA ASP A 120 -10.16 15.23 -10.16
C ASP A 120 -10.09 16.65 -9.55
N GLU A 121 -10.09 16.75 -8.22
CA GLU A 121 -9.92 18.03 -7.53
C GLU A 121 -8.55 18.67 -7.77
N GLU A 122 -7.48 17.88 -7.74
CA GLU A 122 -6.13 18.38 -8.00
C GLU A 122 -5.97 18.84 -9.45
N LEU A 123 -6.56 18.11 -10.41
CA LEU A 123 -6.56 18.54 -11.81
C LEU A 123 -7.33 19.85 -12.03
N LYS A 124 -8.45 20.06 -11.31
CA LYS A 124 -9.20 21.33 -11.34
C LYS A 124 -8.40 22.48 -10.75
N LYS A 125 -7.64 22.24 -9.67
CA LYS A 125 -6.77 23.26 -9.06
C LYS A 125 -5.63 23.69 -9.98
N GLN A 126 -5.09 22.79 -10.80
CA GLN A 126 -4.03 23.08 -11.76
C GLN A 126 -4.51 23.83 -13.02
N ALA A 127 -5.81 23.82 -13.30
CA ALA A 127 -6.41 24.45 -14.49
C ALA A 127 -6.80 25.93 -14.28
N ASN A 128 -6.77 26.42 -13.04
CA ASN A 128 -7.05 27.81 -12.64
C ASN A 128 -5.75 28.53 -12.24
#